data_AF-A0A940X6W3-F1
#
_entry.id   AF-A0A940X6W3-F1
#
_cell.length_a   1.000
_cell.length_b   1.000
_cell.length_c   1.000
_cell.angle_alpha   90.00
_cell.angle_beta   90.00
_cell.angle_gamma   90.00
#
_symmetry.space_group_name_H-M   'P 1'
#
loop_
_entity.id
_entity.type
_entity.pdbx_description
1 polymer ?
#
loop_
_entity_poly.entity_id
_entity_poly.type
_entity_poly.pdbx_seq_one_letter_code
_entity_poly.pdbx_strand_id
1 'polypeptide(L)'
;MNYPDYIYQILGFVGLPALFTLYLTERLKGNIKSTYDQKLEEVKKEHSKELAQFQSELNYLKSKENFKFTKLHERRFEGLAEIYSYLSQLLELLHLYSVSVKNQDTNNSDIDETEEIENNFRYTYSESTKYISRNMLFFDDKTEQLLVNYMIHCGNFFSTYDQLKYMQKKNIEDNLGFKFKFDSEYQKLEKLIFPLKKEIEKEFRKFLGE
;
A
#
# COMPACT_ATOMS: atom_id res chain seq x y z
N MET A 1 37.83 92.62 -36.17
CA MET A 1 37.30 91.24 -36.12
C MET A 1 36.00 91.22 -36.89
N ASN A 2 35.91 90.38 -37.93
CA ASN A 2 34.70 90.29 -38.74
C ASN A 2 33.67 89.41 -38.01
N TYR A 3 32.38 89.73 -38.16
CA TYR A 3 31.26 88.95 -37.62
C TYR A 3 31.38 87.41 -37.81
N PRO A 4 31.87 86.90 -38.97
CA PRO A 4 32.17 85.47 -39.13
C PRO A 4 33.20 84.91 -38.14
N ASP A 5 34.22 85.65 -37.73
CA ASP A 5 35.25 85.16 -36.80
C ASP A 5 34.67 84.86 -35.41
N TYR A 6 33.72 85.67 -34.93
CA TYR A 6 33.00 85.42 -33.68
C TYR A 6 32.13 84.15 -33.75
N ILE A 7 31.53 83.88 -34.92
CA ILE A 7 30.73 82.67 -35.14
C ILE A 7 31.63 81.43 -35.11
N TYR A 8 32.80 81.48 -35.75
CA TYR A 8 33.78 80.40 -35.68
C TYR A 8 34.37 80.21 -34.28
N GLN A 9 34.56 81.29 -33.52
CA GLN A 9 35.00 81.20 -32.13
C GLN A 9 33.93 80.57 -31.23
N ILE A 10 32.64 80.93 -31.37
CA ILE A 10 31.54 80.35 -30.59
C ILE A 10 31.32 78.86 -30.95
N LEU A 11 31.32 78.53 -32.24
CA LEU A 11 31.24 77.13 -32.70
C LEU A 11 32.45 76.31 -32.25
N GLY A 12 33.64 76.90 -32.27
CA GLY A 12 34.90 76.27 -31.87
C GLY A 12 35.02 76.06 -30.36
N PHE A 13 34.67 77.05 -29.54
CA PHE A 13 34.84 77.01 -28.08
C PHE A 13 33.66 76.39 -27.32
N VAL A 14 32.45 76.43 -27.89
CA VAL A 14 31.23 75.96 -27.19
C VAL A 14 30.59 74.79 -27.92
N GLY A 15 30.48 74.85 -29.25
CA GLY A 15 29.79 73.82 -30.05
C GLY A 15 30.54 72.49 -30.11
N LEU A 16 31.85 72.53 -30.40
CA LEU A 16 32.70 71.34 -30.49
C LEU A 16 32.82 70.57 -29.15
N PRO A 17 33.07 71.24 -28.02
CA PRO A 17 33.09 70.56 -26.71
C PRO A 17 31.72 69.97 -26.34
N ALA A 18 30.62 70.68 -26.60
CA ALA A 18 29.28 70.17 -26.34
C ALA A 18 28.97 68.90 -27.15
N LEU A 19 29.24 68.90 -28.45
CA LEU A 19 29.07 67.71 -29.31
C LEU A 19 29.97 66.55 -28.88
N PHE A 20 31.22 66.84 -28.51
CA PHE A 20 32.15 65.83 -28.00
C PHE A 20 31.64 65.21 -26.69
N THR A 21 31.14 66.02 -25.75
CA THR A 21 30.54 65.51 -24.51
C THR A 21 29.28 64.69 -24.77
N LEU A 22 28.46 65.09 -25.74
CA LEU A 22 27.24 64.38 -26.11
C LEU A 22 27.56 63.02 -26.73
N TYR A 23 28.53 62.97 -27.64
CA TYR A 23 29.06 61.73 -28.23
C TYR A 23 29.65 60.78 -27.16
N LEU A 24 30.45 61.30 -26.24
CA LEU A 24 31.00 60.51 -25.13
C LEU A 24 29.90 59.97 -24.22
N THR A 25 28.89 60.79 -23.92
CA THR A 25 27.77 60.42 -23.06
C THR A 25 26.91 59.34 -23.72
N GLU A 26 26.59 59.46 -25.02
CA GLU A 26 25.87 58.43 -25.76
C GLU A 26 26.64 57.11 -25.82
N ARG A 27 27.96 57.17 -26.08
CA ARG A 27 28.79 55.96 -26.14
C ARG A 27 28.89 55.28 -24.78
N LEU A 28 29.07 56.03 -23.70
CA LEU A 28 29.09 55.50 -22.33
C LEU A 28 27.72 54.91 -21.95
N LYS A 29 26.62 55.59 -22.28
CA LYS A 29 25.26 55.11 -22.01
C LYS A 29 24.94 53.84 -22.79
N GLY A 30 25.37 53.77 -24.05
CA GLY A 30 25.27 52.57 -24.90
C GLY A 30 26.05 51.39 -24.32
N ASN A 31 27.28 51.61 -23.88
CA ASN A 31 28.10 50.58 -23.23
C ASN A 31 27.48 50.10 -21.91
N ILE A 32 27.07 51.01 -21.02
CA ILE A 32 26.42 50.66 -19.75
C ILE A 32 25.15 49.85 -20.00
N LYS A 33 24.33 50.28 -20.96
CA LYS A 33 23.11 49.55 -21.33
C LYS A 33 23.44 48.15 -21.85
N SER A 34 24.40 48.03 -22.76
CA SER A 34 24.83 46.73 -23.29
C SER A 34 25.36 45.79 -22.21
N THR A 35 26.17 46.29 -21.27
CA THR A 35 26.66 45.49 -20.14
C THR A 35 25.54 45.10 -19.19
N TYR A 36 24.57 45.98 -18.95
CA TYR A 36 23.41 45.69 -18.12
C TYR A 36 22.49 44.64 -18.76
N ASP A 37 22.22 44.77 -20.05
CA ASP A 37 21.42 43.82 -20.83
C ASP A 37 22.09 42.43 -20.86
N GLN A 38 23.42 42.38 -21.05
CA GLN A 38 24.18 41.12 -20.98
C GLN A 38 24.09 40.46 -19.61
N LYS A 39 24.31 41.22 -18.52
CA LYS A 39 24.19 40.69 -17.16
C LYS A 39 22.76 40.22 -16.85
N LEU A 40 21.76 40.94 -17.33
CA LEU A 40 20.36 40.57 -17.16
C LEU A 40 20.02 39.26 -17.90
N GLU A 41 20.52 39.08 -19.12
CA GLU A 41 20.36 37.82 -19.87
C GLU A 41 21.08 36.66 -19.20
N GLU A 42 22.29 36.88 -18.69
CA GLU A 42 23.08 35.87 -17.98
C GLU A 42 22.35 35.39 -16.71
N VAL A 43 21.89 36.33 -15.88
CA VAL A 43 21.10 36.03 -14.67
C VAL A 43 19.80 35.31 -15.01
N LYS A 44 19.07 35.73 -16.06
CA LYS A 44 17.86 35.04 -16.52
C LYS A 44 18.15 33.61 -16.95
N LYS A 45 19.26 33.39 -17.65
CA LYS A 45 19.65 32.07 -18.14
C LYS A 45 20.05 31.14 -16.98
N GLU A 46 20.79 31.65 -16.01
CA GLU A 46 21.13 30.92 -14.78
C GLU A 46 19.88 30.51 -14.02
N HIS A 47 18.98 31.45 -13.72
CA HIS A 47 17.73 31.14 -13.04
C HIS A 47 16.82 30.18 -13.83
N SER A 48 16.77 30.30 -15.16
CA SER A 48 16.01 29.36 -16.00
C SER A 48 16.60 27.96 -15.94
N LYS A 49 17.93 27.84 -15.88
CA LYS A 49 18.62 26.56 -15.72
C LYS A 49 18.35 25.96 -14.34
N GLU A 50 18.45 26.75 -13.28
CA GLU A 50 18.12 26.32 -11.91
C GLU A 50 16.65 25.89 -11.79
N LEU A 51 15.72 26.66 -12.34
CA LEU A 51 14.29 26.30 -12.38
C LEU A 51 14.07 24.96 -13.10
N ALA A 52 14.71 24.76 -14.26
CA ALA A 52 14.62 23.50 -14.99
C ALA A 52 15.21 22.33 -14.21
N GLN A 53 16.32 22.55 -13.49
CA GLN A 53 16.93 21.55 -12.61
C GLN A 53 16.00 21.18 -11.46
N PHE A 54 15.44 22.17 -10.75
CA PHE A 54 14.48 21.92 -9.66
C PHE A 54 13.22 21.22 -10.14
N GLN A 55 12.68 21.59 -11.32
CA GLN A 55 11.54 20.89 -11.90
C GLN A 55 11.86 19.43 -12.24
N SER A 56 13.05 19.17 -12.79
CA SER A 56 13.51 17.81 -13.06
C SER A 56 13.65 16.99 -11.78
N GLU A 57 14.28 17.55 -10.74
CA GLU A 57 14.43 16.90 -9.44
C GLU A 57 13.08 16.62 -8.76
N LEU A 58 12.16 17.59 -8.76
CA LEU A 58 10.81 17.41 -8.24
C LEU A 58 10.06 16.29 -8.99
N ASN A 59 10.14 16.27 -10.32
CA ASN A 59 9.51 15.22 -11.10
C ASN A 59 10.13 13.84 -10.84
N TYR A 60 11.45 13.78 -10.68
CA TYR A 60 12.15 12.55 -10.31
C TYR A 60 11.71 12.05 -8.93
N LEU A 61 11.68 12.93 -7.92
CA LEU A 61 11.25 12.59 -6.57
C LEU A 61 9.79 12.13 -6.55
N LYS A 62 8.90 12.87 -7.22
CA LYS A 62 7.49 12.51 -7.37
C LYS A 62 7.31 11.15 -8.04
N SER A 63 8.04 10.89 -9.12
CA SER A 63 8.01 9.60 -9.81
C SER A 63 8.51 8.46 -8.92
N LYS A 64 9.59 8.69 -8.16
CA LYS A 64 10.16 7.72 -7.23
C LYS A 64 9.21 7.41 -6.07
N GLU A 65 8.58 8.42 -5.47
CA GLU A 65 7.59 8.23 -4.42
C GLU A 65 6.34 7.52 -4.93
N ASN A 66 5.81 7.94 -6.09
CA ASN A 66 4.68 7.27 -6.72
C ASN A 66 5.01 5.81 -7.01
N PHE A 67 6.19 5.50 -7.54
CA PHE A 67 6.61 4.11 -7.77
C PHE A 67 6.65 3.29 -6.47
N LYS A 68 7.26 3.84 -5.41
CA LYS A 68 7.30 3.17 -4.10
C LYS A 68 5.89 2.94 -3.54
N PHE A 69 5.04 3.94 -3.62
CA PHE A 69 3.65 3.87 -3.19
C PHE A 69 2.89 2.80 -3.96
N THR A 70 2.97 2.80 -5.29
CA THR A 70 2.36 1.76 -6.14
C THR A 70 2.87 0.36 -5.77
N LYS A 71 4.19 0.18 -5.60
CA LYS A 71 4.75 -1.13 -5.20
C LYS A 71 4.31 -1.58 -3.82
N LEU A 72 4.20 -0.68 -2.86
CA LEU A 72 3.66 -0.98 -1.54
C LEU A 72 2.19 -1.43 -1.64
N HIS A 73 1.38 -0.71 -2.42
CA HIS A 73 -0.03 -1.05 -2.62
C HIS A 73 -0.21 -2.37 -3.36
N GLU A 74 0.57 -2.65 -4.40
CA GLU A 74 0.58 -3.95 -5.08
C GLU A 74 0.84 -5.08 -4.07
N ARG A 75 1.91 -4.96 -3.26
CA ARG A 75 2.24 -5.95 -2.23
C ARG A 75 1.13 -6.13 -1.19
N ARG A 76 0.50 -5.03 -0.78
CA ARG A 76 -0.63 -5.06 0.14
C ARG A 76 -1.82 -5.80 -0.46
N PHE A 77 -2.14 -5.57 -1.73
CA PHE A 77 -3.23 -6.26 -2.42
C PHE A 77 -2.95 -7.75 -2.63
N GLU A 78 -1.71 -8.11 -2.97
CA GLU A 78 -1.27 -9.51 -2.98
C GLU A 78 -1.49 -10.17 -1.61
N GLY A 79 -1.05 -9.51 -0.53
CA GLY A 79 -1.23 -10.01 0.84
C GLY A 79 -2.69 -10.16 1.24
N LEU A 80 -3.54 -9.19 0.90
CA LEU A 80 -4.98 -9.23 1.12
C LEU A 80 -5.64 -10.42 0.42
N ALA A 81 -5.33 -10.62 -0.86
CA ALA A 81 -5.90 -11.70 -1.67
C ALA A 81 -5.49 -13.08 -1.11
N GLU A 82 -4.22 -13.24 -0.78
CA GLU A 82 -3.70 -14.50 -0.25
C GLU A 82 -4.28 -14.82 1.14
N ILE A 83 -4.37 -13.82 2.02
CA ILE A 83 -5.01 -13.99 3.33
C ILE A 83 -6.48 -14.38 3.13
N TYR A 84 -7.22 -13.69 2.26
CA TYR A 84 -8.61 -14.04 2.01
C TYR A 84 -8.80 -15.45 1.46
N SER A 85 -7.87 -15.91 0.61
CA SER A 85 -7.81 -17.29 0.12
C SER A 85 -7.66 -18.27 1.30
N TYR A 86 -6.69 -18.05 2.19
CA TYR A 86 -6.50 -18.87 3.39
C TYR A 86 -7.73 -18.90 4.30
N LEU A 87 -8.34 -17.75 4.59
CA LEU A 87 -9.55 -17.69 5.43
C LEU A 87 -10.68 -18.51 4.80
N SER A 88 -10.82 -18.47 3.48
CA SER A 88 -11.84 -19.23 2.77
C SER A 88 -11.57 -20.74 2.82
N GLN A 89 -10.33 -21.16 2.57
CA GLN A 89 -9.92 -22.56 2.64
C GLN A 89 -10.09 -23.13 4.05
N LEU A 90 -9.69 -22.38 5.09
CA LEU A 90 -9.88 -22.81 6.47
C LEU A 90 -11.35 -23.02 6.80
N LEU A 91 -12.22 -22.11 6.35
CA LEU A 91 -13.66 -22.24 6.59
C LEU A 91 -14.25 -23.48 5.93
N GLU A 92 -13.85 -23.74 4.69
CA GLU A 92 -14.29 -24.92 3.94
C GLU A 92 -13.81 -26.21 4.61
N LEU A 93 -12.52 -26.28 4.98
CA LEU A 93 -11.96 -27.44 5.67
C LEU A 93 -12.63 -27.68 7.03
N LEU A 94 -12.96 -26.62 7.78
CA LEU A 94 -13.73 -26.76 9.03
C LEU A 94 -15.13 -27.32 8.78
N HIS A 95 -15.80 -26.84 7.73
CA HIS A 95 -17.12 -27.33 7.37
C HIS A 95 -17.06 -28.81 7.00
N LEU A 96 -16.17 -29.18 6.07
CA LEU A 96 -15.96 -30.56 5.64
C LEU A 96 -15.62 -31.46 6.83
N TYR A 97 -14.64 -31.07 7.66
CA TYR A 97 -14.23 -31.83 8.84
C TYR A 97 -15.40 -32.05 9.81
N SER A 98 -16.16 -30.99 10.11
CA SER A 98 -17.30 -31.08 11.05
C SER A 98 -18.41 -32.02 10.56
N VAL A 99 -18.64 -32.06 9.25
CA VAL A 99 -19.62 -32.94 8.61
C VAL A 99 -19.11 -34.38 8.59
N SER A 100 -17.84 -34.59 8.24
CA SER A 100 -17.22 -35.92 8.21
C SER A 100 -17.21 -36.57 9.59
N VAL A 101 -16.81 -35.83 10.64
CA VAL A 101 -16.83 -36.32 12.03
C VAL A 101 -18.25 -36.69 12.47
N LYS A 102 -19.26 -35.89 12.10
CA LYS A 102 -20.66 -36.19 12.45
C LYS A 102 -21.17 -37.48 11.79
N ASN A 103 -20.72 -37.80 10.58
CA ASN A 103 -21.21 -38.94 9.79
C ASN A 103 -20.39 -40.23 9.98
N GLN A 104 -19.36 -40.20 10.82
CA GLN A 104 -18.37 -41.27 10.97
C GLN A 104 -18.93 -42.60 11.53
N ASP A 105 -20.21 -42.64 11.91
CA ASP A 105 -20.89 -43.85 12.38
C ASP A 105 -21.26 -44.84 11.25
N THR A 106 -21.02 -44.49 9.97
CA THR A 106 -21.69 -45.19 8.85
C THR A 106 -20.83 -46.16 8.03
N ASN A 107 -19.51 -45.97 7.84
CA ASN A 107 -18.65 -46.91 7.07
C ASN A 107 -17.13 -46.76 7.37
N ASN A 108 -16.37 -47.85 7.26
CA ASN A 108 -14.91 -47.87 7.47
C ASN A 108 -14.10 -47.11 6.39
N SER A 109 -14.68 -46.78 5.22
CA SER A 109 -14.02 -45.99 4.17
C SER A 109 -13.81 -44.52 4.55
N ASP A 110 -14.59 -44.02 5.50
CA ASP A 110 -14.67 -42.58 5.80
C ASP A 110 -13.56 -42.13 6.78
N ILE A 111 -12.79 -43.09 7.32
CA ILE A 111 -11.72 -42.84 8.29
C ILE A 111 -10.52 -42.18 7.60
N ASP A 112 -10.07 -42.74 6.47
CA ASP A 112 -8.91 -42.24 5.73
C ASP A 112 -9.17 -40.82 5.18
N GLU A 113 -10.37 -40.57 4.64
CA GLU A 113 -10.78 -39.24 4.14
C GLU A 113 -10.85 -38.20 5.28
N THR A 114 -11.34 -38.59 6.45
CA THR A 114 -11.42 -37.68 7.61
C THR A 114 -10.02 -37.33 8.13
N GLU A 115 -9.08 -38.27 8.12
CA GLU A 115 -7.69 -38.04 8.51
C GLU A 115 -6.96 -37.14 7.50
N GLU A 116 -7.22 -37.30 6.21
CA GLU A 116 -6.70 -36.39 5.18
C GLU A 116 -7.20 -34.95 5.38
N ILE A 117 -8.51 -34.76 5.60
CA ILE A 117 -9.09 -33.42 5.87
C ILE A 117 -8.48 -32.82 7.14
N GLU A 118 -8.27 -33.62 8.17
CA GLU A 118 -7.64 -33.20 9.42
C GLU A 118 -6.21 -32.67 9.19
N ASN A 119 -5.40 -33.45 8.47
CA ASN A 119 -4.02 -33.09 8.15
C ASN A 119 -3.96 -31.84 7.27
N ASN A 120 -4.85 -31.74 6.28
CA ASN A 120 -4.98 -30.57 5.42
C ASN A 120 -5.36 -29.32 6.23
N PHE A 121 -6.28 -29.44 7.19
CA PHE A 121 -6.61 -28.33 8.08
C PHE A 121 -5.40 -27.91 8.93
N ARG A 122 -4.71 -28.84 9.59
CA ARG A 122 -3.53 -28.54 10.42
C ARG A 122 -2.43 -27.85 9.61
N TYR A 123 -2.16 -28.34 8.41
CA TYR A 123 -1.18 -27.75 7.49
C TYR A 123 -1.60 -26.33 7.07
N THR A 124 -2.81 -26.16 6.54
CA THR A 124 -3.33 -24.86 6.09
C THR A 124 -3.40 -23.86 7.23
N TYR A 125 -3.77 -24.28 8.44
CA TYR A 125 -3.81 -23.43 9.63
C TYR A 125 -2.41 -22.95 10.03
N SER A 126 -1.41 -23.84 10.01
CA SER A 126 -0.01 -23.46 10.26
C SER A 126 0.50 -22.47 9.23
N GLU A 127 0.33 -22.75 7.94
CA GLU A 127 0.85 -21.89 6.87
C GLU A 127 0.15 -20.54 6.83
N SER A 128 -1.18 -20.52 6.96
CA SER A 128 -1.95 -19.27 7.04
C SER A 128 -1.55 -18.43 8.25
N THR A 129 -1.33 -19.03 9.42
CA THR A 129 -0.87 -18.30 10.63
C THR A 129 0.48 -17.65 10.39
N LYS A 130 1.44 -18.37 9.81
CA LYS A 130 2.77 -17.83 9.45
C LYS A 130 2.64 -16.69 8.43
N TYR A 131 1.81 -16.89 7.40
CA TYR A 131 1.64 -15.90 6.34
C TYR A 131 0.97 -14.62 6.87
N ILE A 132 -0.13 -14.75 7.61
CA ILE A 132 -0.84 -13.63 8.23
C ILE A 132 0.11 -12.85 9.15
N SER A 133 0.84 -13.54 10.04
CA SER A 133 1.77 -12.89 10.96
C SER A 133 2.87 -12.09 10.24
N ARG A 134 3.41 -12.60 9.13
CA ARG A 134 4.42 -11.88 8.32
C ARG A 134 3.87 -10.65 7.60
N ASN A 135 2.57 -10.63 7.32
CA ASN A 135 1.90 -9.58 6.57
C ASN A 135 1.08 -8.63 7.46
N MET A 136 1.10 -8.81 8.79
CA MET A 136 0.34 -7.99 9.74
C MET A 136 0.62 -6.49 9.60
N LEU A 137 1.88 -6.12 9.33
CA LEU A 137 2.32 -4.73 9.12
C LEU A 137 1.48 -3.93 8.10
N PHE A 138 0.80 -4.61 7.17
CA PHE A 138 -0.01 -3.96 6.13
C PHE A 138 -1.45 -3.63 6.58
N PHE A 139 -1.83 -3.98 7.80
CA PHE A 139 -3.17 -3.83 8.34
C PHE A 139 -3.21 -2.82 9.48
N ASP A 140 -4.40 -2.29 9.74
CA ASP A 140 -4.66 -1.49 10.94
C ASP A 140 -4.97 -2.41 12.14
N ASP A 141 -4.81 -1.88 13.35
CA ASP A 141 -5.01 -2.62 14.60
C ASP A 141 -6.38 -3.35 14.64
N LYS A 142 -7.41 -2.72 14.05
CA LYS A 142 -8.74 -3.31 13.96
C LYS A 142 -8.74 -4.59 13.10
N THR A 143 -8.21 -4.51 11.88
CA THR A 143 -8.16 -5.67 10.98
C THR A 143 -7.25 -6.76 11.52
N GLU A 144 -6.13 -6.40 12.15
CA GLU A 144 -5.26 -7.35 12.84
C GLU A 144 -6.01 -8.13 13.92
N GLN A 145 -6.77 -7.44 14.78
CA GLN A 145 -7.57 -8.08 15.82
C GLN A 145 -8.63 -9.02 15.22
N LEU A 146 -9.31 -8.61 14.14
CA LEU A 146 -10.29 -9.45 13.46
C LEU A 146 -9.66 -10.73 12.90
N LEU A 147 -8.48 -10.63 12.27
CA LEU A 147 -7.74 -11.77 11.74
C LEU A 147 -7.30 -12.72 12.87
N VAL A 148 -6.75 -12.19 13.96
CA VAL A 148 -6.33 -12.99 15.12
C VAL A 148 -7.52 -13.71 15.74
N ASN A 149 -8.63 -12.99 15.97
CA ASN A 149 -9.84 -13.57 16.53
C ASN A 149 -10.38 -14.68 15.62
N TYR A 150 -10.39 -14.46 14.30
CA TYR A 150 -10.80 -15.48 13.34
C TYR A 150 -9.95 -16.75 13.46
N MET A 151 -8.62 -16.61 13.47
CA MET A 151 -7.71 -17.75 13.62
C MET A 151 -7.94 -18.50 14.94
N ILE A 152 -8.07 -17.77 16.06
CA ILE A 152 -8.36 -18.36 17.38
C ILE A 152 -9.67 -19.14 17.34
N HIS A 153 -10.74 -18.57 16.77
CA HIS A 153 -12.02 -19.25 16.69
C HIS A 153 -11.99 -20.49 15.79
N CYS A 154 -11.28 -20.45 14.66
CA CYS A 154 -11.05 -21.61 13.80
C CYS A 154 -10.30 -22.72 14.54
N GLY A 155 -9.22 -22.39 15.24
CA GLY A 155 -8.43 -23.36 16.02
C GLY A 155 -9.23 -23.97 17.16
N ASN A 156 -9.98 -23.16 17.91
CA ASN A 156 -10.82 -23.62 19.01
C ASN A 156 -11.95 -24.54 18.52
N PHE A 157 -12.59 -24.19 17.40
CA PHE A 157 -13.64 -25.01 16.80
C PHE A 157 -13.09 -26.37 16.37
N PHE A 158 -11.96 -26.36 15.65
CA PHE A 158 -11.30 -27.60 15.24
C PHE A 158 -10.93 -28.48 16.44
N SER A 159 -10.29 -27.91 17.46
CA SER A 159 -9.90 -28.64 18.67
C SER A 159 -11.11 -29.22 19.41
N THR A 160 -12.24 -28.52 19.43
CA THR A 160 -13.47 -29.03 20.05
C THR A 160 -14.01 -30.24 19.27
N TYR A 161 -14.03 -30.17 17.94
CA TYR A 161 -14.47 -31.31 17.12
C TYR A 161 -13.51 -32.50 17.18
N ASP A 162 -12.20 -32.25 17.25
CA ASP A 162 -11.18 -33.29 17.42
C ASP A 162 -11.37 -34.04 18.75
N GLN A 163 -11.68 -33.31 19.83
CA GLN A 163 -12.06 -33.91 21.11
C GLN A 163 -13.34 -34.74 21.02
N LEU A 164 -14.37 -34.24 20.32
CA LEU A 164 -15.62 -34.98 20.14
C LEU A 164 -15.42 -36.26 19.32
N LYS A 165 -14.62 -36.20 18.25
CA LYS A 165 -14.20 -37.37 17.45
C LYS A 165 -13.55 -38.43 18.34
N TYR A 166 -12.58 -38.02 19.18
CA TYR A 166 -11.91 -38.92 20.12
C TYR A 166 -12.89 -39.54 21.13
N MET A 167 -13.79 -38.74 21.71
CA MET A 167 -14.79 -39.23 22.66
C MET A 167 -15.81 -40.16 22.00
N GLN A 168 -16.21 -39.92 20.74
CA GLN A 168 -17.10 -40.79 19.98
C GLN A 168 -16.45 -42.15 19.72
N LYS A 169 -15.19 -42.17 19.28
CA LYS A 169 -14.44 -43.41 19.10
C LYS A 169 -14.39 -44.23 20.39
N LYS A 170 -14.05 -43.60 21.51
CA LYS A 170 -14.03 -44.26 22.83
C LYS A 170 -15.42 -44.75 23.28
N ASN A 171 -16.47 -43.97 23.04
CA ASN A 171 -17.85 -44.33 23.35
C ASN A 171 -18.32 -45.58 22.59
N ILE A 172 -17.87 -45.74 21.33
CA ILE A 172 -18.12 -46.94 20.52
C ILE A 172 -17.30 -48.13 21.05
N GLU A 173 -16.00 -47.93 21.31
CA GLU A 173 -15.09 -48.99 21.81
C GLU A 173 -15.54 -49.54 23.18
N ASP A 174 -15.92 -48.65 24.10
CA ASP A 174 -16.35 -49.00 25.47
C ASP A 174 -17.86 -49.27 25.59
N ASN A 175 -18.61 -49.18 24.49
CA ASN A 175 -20.06 -49.40 24.40
C ASN A 175 -20.90 -48.61 25.42
N LEU A 176 -20.53 -47.33 25.64
CA LEU A 176 -21.06 -46.48 26.72
C LEU A 176 -22.42 -45.84 26.41
N GLY A 177 -22.86 -45.85 25.15
CA GLY A 177 -24.20 -45.43 24.73
C GLY A 177 -24.48 -43.92 24.81
N PHE A 178 -23.45 -43.08 24.94
CA PHE A 178 -23.61 -41.62 24.97
C PHE A 178 -23.99 -41.08 23.58
N LYS A 179 -24.81 -40.02 23.56
CA LYS A 179 -25.11 -39.24 22.35
C LYS A 179 -24.46 -37.87 22.44
N PHE A 180 -23.58 -37.56 21.49
CA PHE A 180 -22.93 -36.25 21.38
C PHE A 180 -23.82 -35.28 20.60
N LYS A 181 -23.81 -34.00 21.01
CA LYS A 181 -24.61 -32.93 20.37
C LYS A 181 -23.75 -32.15 19.38
N PHE A 182 -23.44 -32.76 18.23
CA PHE A 182 -22.66 -32.10 17.17
C PHE A 182 -23.35 -30.85 16.61
N ASP A 183 -24.67 -30.83 16.53
CA ASP A 183 -25.42 -29.70 15.93
C ASP A 183 -25.27 -28.40 16.74
N SER A 184 -25.19 -28.47 18.08
CA SER A 184 -24.99 -27.26 18.90
C SER A 184 -23.59 -26.67 18.74
N GLU A 185 -22.60 -27.52 18.48
CA GLU A 185 -21.22 -27.09 18.24
C GLU A 185 -21.06 -26.53 16.83
N TYR A 186 -21.69 -27.17 15.83
CA TYR A 186 -21.74 -26.67 14.46
C TYR A 186 -22.33 -25.25 14.38
N GLN A 187 -23.37 -24.95 15.17
CA GLN A 187 -23.94 -23.59 15.25
C GLN A 187 -22.92 -22.51 15.67
N LYS A 188 -21.81 -22.86 16.33
CA LYS A 188 -20.74 -21.90 16.63
C LYS A 188 -20.01 -21.45 15.37
N LEU A 189 -19.88 -22.32 14.36
CA LEU A 189 -19.33 -21.97 13.05
C LEU A 189 -20.15 -20.84 12.41
N GLU A 190 -21.48 -21.01 12.40
CA GLU A 190 -22.42 -20.06 11.79
C GLU A 190 -22.58 -18.75 12.59
N LYS A 191 -22.49 -18.82 13.92
CA LYS A 191 -22.73 -17.66 14.80
C LYS A 191 -21.48 -16.83 15.09
N LEU A 192 -20.28 -17.42 15.03
CA LEU A 192 -19.04 -16.74 15.37
C LEU A 192 -18.12 -16.60 14.16
N ILE A 193 -17.81 -17.70 13.47
CA ILE A 193 -16.78 -17.71 12.42
C ILE A 193 -17.30 -17.06 11.13
N PHE A 194 -18.55 -17.33 10.73
CA PHE A 194 -19.14 -16.76 9.52
C PHE A 194 -19.29 -15.23 9.59
N PRO A 195 -19.82 -14.64 10.68
CA PRO A 195 -19.91 -13.19 10.81
C PRO A 195 -18.52 -12.54 10.83
N LEU A 196 -17.54 -13.14 11.52
CA LEU A 196 -16.17 -12.64 11.55
C LEU A 196 -15.55 -12.60 10.16
N LYS A 197 -15.70 -13.66 9.35
CA LYS A 197 -15.21 -13.67 7.96
C LYS A 197 -15.84 -12.54 7.14
N LYS A 198 -17.15 -12.31 7.29
CA LYS A 198 -17.85 -11.22 6.59
C LYS A 198 -17.38 -9.84 7.06
N GLU A 199 -17.05 -9.68 8.33
CA GLU A 199 -16.50 -8.43 8.85
C GLU A 199 -15.10 -8.17 8.29
N ILE A 200 -14.24 -9.19 8.23
CA ILE A 200 -12.92 -9.10 7.59
C ILE A 200 -13.05 -8.75 6.11
N GLU A 201 -14.00 -9.37 5.38
CA GLU A 201 -14.26 -9.04 3.98
C GLU A 201 -14.65 -7.57 3.80
N LYS A 202 -15.48 -7.01 4.70
CA LYS A 202 -15.84 -5.59 4.66
C LYS A 202 -14.63 -4.68 4.88
N GLU A 203 -13.76 -5.02 5.82
CA GLU A 203 -12.53 -4.22 6.03
C GLU A 203 -11.58 -4.35 4.83
N PHE A 204 -11.49 -5.53 4.21
CA PHE A 204 -10.67 -5.73 3.01
C PHE A 204 -11.19 -4.90 1.83
N ARG A 205 -12.51 -4.80 1.65
CA ARG A 205 -13.14 -3.95 0.63
C ARG A 205 -12.81 -2.46 0.81
N LYS A 206 -12.76 -1.98 2.06
CA LYS A 206 -12.32 -0.60 2.34
C LYS A 206 -10.89 -0.34 1.89
N PHE A 207 -10.00 -1.32 2.02
CA PHE A 207 -8.63 -1.17 1.51
C PHE A 207 -8.56 -1.14 -0.02
N LEU A 208 -9.56 -1.70 -0.71
CA LEU A 208 -9.71 -1.64 -2.16
C LEU A 208 -10.39 -0.34 -2.63
N GLY A 209 -10.93 0.47 -1.72
CA GLY A 209 -11.59 1.74 -2.03
C GLY A 209 -13.12 1.69 -2.16
N GLU A 210 -13.76 0.60 -1.71
CA GLU A 210 -15.23 0.47 -1.55
C GLU A 210 -15.68 0.89 -0.14
#